data_AF-E0VBD9-F1
#
_entry.id   AF-E0VBD9-F1
#
_cell.length_a   1.000
_cell.length_b   1.000
_cell.length_c   1.000
_cell.angle_alpha   90.00
_cell.angle_beta   90.00
_cell.angle_gamma   90.00
#
_symmetry.space_group_name_H-M   'P 1'
#
loop_
_entity.id
_entity.type
_entity.pdbx_description
1 polymer ?
#
loop_
_entity_poly.entity_id
_entity_poly.type
_entity_poly.pdbx_seq_one_letter_code
_entity_poly.pdbx_strand_id
1 'polypeptide(L)'
;MNHFLVATCVLAVASFVGAGEFAHYPAHFAHVAHVPVHAPVLVKHEPYAPPHYSFQYGVHDAHTGDIKSQHETREGDVVKGHYSLVEPDGTIRTVEYTADHHNGFNAVVSNRLTGPGTYAFGYDVEDPETGNVQYRQEEKHVNGTIIGSYGYVDADEKPVIVTYVADKNGYR
;
A
#
# COMPACT_ATOMS: atom_id res chain seq x y z
N MET A 1 -21.60 31.08 28.32
CA MET A 1 -22.13 31.47 29.64
C MET A 1 -23.41 30.67 29.84
N ASN A 2 -23.47 29.81 30.87
CA ASN A 2 -24.69 29.38 31.56
C ASN A 2 -25.68 28.46 30.80
N HIS A 3 -26.25 27.37 31.34
CA HIS A 3 -26.34 26.84 32.70
C HIS A 3 -26.70 25.34 32.66
N PHE A 4 -26.21 24.61 33.67
CA PHE A 4 -26.76 23.33 34.15
C PHE A 4 -28.25 23.46 34.51
N LEU A 5 -29.03 22.41 34.25
CA LEU A 5 -30.27 22.16 34.99
C LEU A 5 -30.28 20.73 35.53
N VAL A 6 -30.17 20.64 36.85
CA VAL A 6 -30.46 19.46 37.67
C VAL A 6 -31.96 19.48 37.94
N ALA A 7 -32.65 18.34 37.76
CA ALA A 7 -34.02 18.14 38.22
C ALA A 7 -34.05 16.99 39.23
N THR A 8 -34.42 17.35 40.46
CA THR A 8 -34.55 16.53 41.66
C THR A 8 -36.02 16.14 41.93
N CYS A 9 -36.19 15.10 42.78
CA CYS A 9 -37.35 14.81 43.66
C CYS A 9 -38.64 14.25 42.99
N VAL A 10 -39.45 13.33 43.57
CA VAL A 10 -39.48 12.65 44.88
C VAL A 10 -40.54 11.52 44.89
N LEU A 11 -40.25 10.48 45.71
CA LEU A 11 -41.08 9.48 46.45
C LEU A 11 -42.48 9.03 46.01
N ALA A 12 -42.71 7.70 46.15
CA ALA A 12 -43.81 7.17 46.98
C ALA A 12 -43.52 5.74 47.49
N VAL A 13 -43.84 5.51 48.76
CA VAL A 13 -43.62 4.30 49.57
C VAL A 13 -44.89 3.44 49.60
N ALA A 14 -44.76 2.11 49.66
CA ALA A 14 -45.77 1.27 50.31
C ALA A 14 -45.13 0.01 50.92
N SER A 15 -45.34 -0.12 52.22
CA SER A 15 -44.84 -1.10 53.17
C SER A 15 -45.66 -2.40 53.21
N PHE A 16 -45.05 -3.51 53.63
CA PHE A 16 -45.73 -4.52 54.44
C PHE A 16 -44.76 -5.20 55.41
N VAL A 17 -45.17 -5.29 56.67
CA VAL A 17 -44.48 -5.92 57.80
C VAL A 17 -45.01 -7.35 57.98
N GLY A 18 -44.14 -8.31 58.29
CA GLY A 18 -44.52 -9.65 58.72
C GLY A 18 -43.37 -10.35 59.44
N ALA A 19 -43.55 -10.58 60.74
CA ALA A 19 -42.57 -11.07 61.71
C ALA A 19 -42.33 -12.59 61.66
N GLY A 20 -41.18 -13.06 62.17
CA GLY A 20 -40.92 -14.49 62.36
C GLY A 20 -39.53 -14.82 62.93
N GLU A 21 -39.42 -14.65 64.26
CA GLU A 21 -38.65 -15.41 65.28
C GLU A 21 -37.15 -15.82 65.14
N PHE A 22 -36.54 -15.77 66.34
CA PHE A 22 -35.15 -16.03 66.68
C PHE A 22 -34.77 -17.52 66.69
N ALA A 23 -33.58 -17.84 66.17
CA ALA A 23 -32.77 -18.92 66.70
C ALA A 23 -31.30 -18.49 66.71
N HIS A 24 -30.68 -18.54 67.89
CA HIS A 24 -29.32 -18.11 68.19
C HIS A 24 -28.49 -19.38 68.46
N TYR A 25 -27.43 -19.65 67.69
CA TYR A 25 -26.28 -20.45 68.14
C TYR A 25 -25.00 -20.01 67.39
N PRO A 26 -23.81 -20.02 68.03
CA PRO A 26 -22.66 -19.21 67.64
C PRO A 26 -21.58 -20.02 66.94
N ALA A 27 -20.79 -19.38 66.08
CA ALA A 27 -19.33 -19.54 66.01
C ALA A 27 -18.76 -18.63 64.92
N HIS A 28 -17.74 -17.89 65.29
CA HIS A 28 -16.98 -16.97 64.47
C HIS A 28 -16.33 -17.67 63.27
N PHE A 29 -16.58 -17.17 62.06
CA PHE A 29 -15.61 -17.26 60.98
C PHE A 29 -15.56 -15.90 60.29
N ALA A 30 -14.43 -15.21 60.49
CA ALA A 30 -14.11 -14.00 59.75
C ALA A 30 -14.01 -14.37 58.27
N HIS A 31 -14.91 -13.86 57.45
CA HIS A 31 -14.73 -13.91 56.00
C HIS A 31 -13.58 -12.97 55.64
N VAL A 32 -12.42 -13.54 55.35
CA VAL A 32 -11.33 -12.82 54.71
C VAL A 32 -11.85 -12.34 53.35
N ALA A 33 -12.00 -11.02 53.22
CA ALA A 33 -12.25 -10.37 51.95
C ALA A 33 -11.10 -10.72 51.00
N HIS A 34 -11.34 -11.59 50.03
CA HIS A 34 -10.41 -11.81 48.94
C HIS A 34 -10.45 -10.58 48.06
N VAL A 35 -9.42 -9.74 48.16
CA VAL A 35 -9.14 -8.71 47.16
C VAL A 35 -8.80 -9.46 45.87
N PRO A 36 -9.52 -9.25 44.75
CA PRO A 36 -9.10 -9.84 43.49
C PRO A 36 -7.74 -9.23 43.12
N VAL A 37 -6.70 -10.05 43.21
CA VAL A 37 -5.38 -9.69 42.68
C VAL A 37 -5.54 -9.66 41.17
N HIS A 38 -5.49 -8.46 40.58
CA HIS A 38 -5.39 -8.30 39.14
C HIS A 38 -4.10 -8.98 38.68
N ALA A 39 -4.22 -10.18 38.10
CA ALA A 39 -3.12 -10.80 37.38
C ALA A 39 -2.74 -9.89 36.21
N PRO A 40 -1.44 -9.59 35.98
CA PRO A 40 -1.03 -8.83 34.81
C PRO A 40 -1.42 -9.63 33.57
N VAL A 41 -2.31 -9.05 32.76
CA VAL A 41 -2.61 -9.57 31.43
C VAL A 41 -1.32 -9.42 30.61
N LEU A 42 -0.73 -10.55 30.22
CA LEU A 42 0.38 -10.56 29.28
C LEU A 42 -0.16 -10.06 27.93
N VAL A 43 0.08 -8.79 27.62
CA VAL A 43 -0.20 -8.24 26.29
C VAL A 43 0.78 -8.90 25.34
N LYS A 44 0.30 -9.86 24.55
CA LYS A 44 1.07 -10.45 23.47
C LYS A 44 1.26 -9.36 22.41
N HIS A 45 2.45 -8.76 22.36
CA HIS A 45 2.83 -7.91 21.24
C HIS A 45 2.89 -8.81 19.99
N GLU A 46 1.98 -8.58 19.04
CA GLU A 46 2.12 -9.15 17.70
C GLU A 46 3.46 -8.68 17.11
N PRO A 47 4.20 -9.55 16.41
CA PRO A 47 5.41 -9.14 15.71
C PRO A 47 5.09 -8.02 14.72
N TYR A 48 5.70 -6.86 14.89
CA TYR A 48 5.63 -5.78 13.92
C TYR A 48 6.61 -6.07 12.78
N ALA A 49 6.08 -6.28 11.57
CA ALA A 49 6.86 -6.30 10.34
C ALA A 49 6.74 -4.91 9.66
N PRO A 50 7.85 -4.30 9.20
CA PRO A 50 7.78 -3.08 8.42
C PRO A 50 6.98 -3.28 7.13
N PRO A 51 6.31 -2.24 6.60
CA PRO A 51 5.59 -2.35 5.34
C PRO A 51 6.55 -2.47 4.15
N HIS A 52 6.22 -3.34 3.21
CA HIS A 52 6.97 -3.53 1.96
C HIS A 52 6.01 -3.68 0.77
N TYR A 53 6.32 -3.01 -0.35
CA TYR A 53 5.64 -3.26 -1.63
C TYR A 53 6.57 -2.93 -2.80
N SER A 54 6.25 -3.49 -3.96
CA SER A 54 6.79 -3.10 -5.25
C SER A 54 5.64 -3.11 -6.24
N PHE A 55 5.50 -2.05 -7.04
CA PHE A 55 4.56 -2.05 -8.14
C PHE A 55 5.11 -1.25 -9.31
N GLN A 56 4.53 -1.53 -10.46
CA GLN A 56 4.89 -0.85 -11.69
C GLN A 56 3.89 -1.15 -12.80
N TYR A 57 3.78 -0.20 -13.72
CA TYR A 57 2.86 -0.28 -14.85
C TYR A 57 3.38 0.56 -16.01
N GLY A 58 2.85 0.27 -17.21
CA GLY A 58 3.03 1.08 -18.40
C GLY A 58 1.71 1.30 -19.14
N VAL A 59 1.57 2.46 -19.75
CA VAL A 59 0.49 2.78 -20.69
C VAL A 59 1.14 3.15 -22.02
N HIS A 60 0.67 2.51 -23.09
CA HIS A 60 1.02 2.85 -24.46
C HIS A 60 -0.27 2.89 -25.29
N ASP A 61 -0.85 4.07 -25.41
CA ASP A 61 -2.06 4.31 -26.19
C ASP A 61 -1.75 5.23 -27.38
N ALA A 62 -1.65 4.62 -28.57
CA ALA A 62 -1.39 5.33 -29.81
C ALA A 62 -2.55 6.24 -30.26
N HIS A 63 -3.77 6.03 -29.76
CA HIS A 63 -4.93 6.86 -30.12
C HIS A 63 -4.91 8.20 -29.38
N THR A 64 -4.65 8.17 -28.07
CA THR A 64 -4.56 9.38 -27.23
C THR A 64 -3.16 9.99 -27.21
N GLY A 65 -2.13 9.23 -27.57
CA GLY A 65 -0.72 9.63 -27.46
C GLY A 65 -0.16 9.46 -26.05
N ASP A 66 -0.90 8.80 -25.16
CA ASP A 66 -0.52 8.57 -23.78
C ASP A 66 0.52 7.45 -23.69
N ILE A 67 1.78 7.83 -23.50
CA ILE A 67 2.91 6.93 -23.35
C ILE A 67 3.61 7.26 -22.04
N LYS A 68 3.49 6.36 -21.07
CA LYS A 68 4.06 6.54 -19.73
C LYS A 68 4.37 5.23 -19.04
N SER A 69 5.29 5.27 -18.10
CA SER A 69 5.58 4.17 -17.19
C SER A 69 5.83 4.66 -15.78
N GLN A 70 5.64 3.78 -14.80
CA GLN A 70 5.85 4.05 -13.38
C GLN A 70 6.43 2.80 -12.74
N HIS A 71 7.38 2.99 -11.82
CA HIS A 71 7.85 1.97 -10.89
C HIS A 71 8.06 2.60 -9.51
N GLU A 72 7.60 1.93 -8.46
CA GLU A 72 7.78 2.34 -7.08
C GLU A 72 7.96 1.14 -6.15
N THR A 73 8.90 1.26 -5.23
CA THR A 73 9.09 0.33 -4.13
C THR A 73 9.01 1.07 -2.80
N ARG A 74 8.57 0.33 -1.78
CA ARG A 74 8.65 0.75 -0.39
C ARG A 74 9.33 -0.31 0.44
N GLU A 75 10.26 0.14 1.27
CA GLU A 75 10.89 -0.67 2.29
C GLU A 75 10.85 0.08 3.63
N GLY A 76 10.00 -0.38 4.54
CA GLY A 76 9.75 0.29 5.81
C GLY A 76 9.23 1.72 5.60
N ASP A 77 10.03 2.71 5.96
CA ASP A 77 9.67 4.14 5.85
C ASP A 77 10.26 4.83 4.62
N VAL A 78 10.95 4.08 3.75
CA VAL A 78 11.58 4.62 2.54
C VAL A 78 10.80 4.19 1.31
N VAL A 79 10.35 5.16 0.53
CA VAL A 79 9.77 4.97 -0.81
C VAL A 79 10.79 5.42 -1.84
N LYS A 80 10.95 4.66 -2.92
CA LYS A 80 11.77 5.03 -4.07
C LYS A 80 11.06 4.65 -5.34
N GLY A 81 11.22 5.45 -6.38
CA GLY A 81 10.62 5.10 -7.65
C GLY A 81 11.01 6.05 -8.75
N HIS A 82 10.43 5.81 -9.92
CA HIS A 82 10.51 6.72 -11.03
C HIS A 82 9.26 6.62 -11.88
N TYR A 83 9.02 7.67 -12.65
CA TYR A 83 8.04 7.63 -13.73
C TYR A 83 8.56 8.33 -14.96
N SER A 84 8.08 7.91 -16.12
CA SER A 84 8.38 8.54 -17.39
C SER A 84 7.10 8.85 -18.16
N LEU A 85 7.08 9.95 -18.90
CA LEU A 85 6.01 10.26 -19.84
C LEU A 85 6.54 11.01 -21.06
N VAL A 86 5.91 10.79 -22.20
CA VAL A 86 6.16 11.56 -23.42
C VAL A 86 5.34 12.85 -23.34
N GLU A 87 6.03 13.98 -23.36
CA GLU A 87 5.41 15.31 -23.36
C GLU A 87 4.88 15.67 -24.75
N PRO A 88 3.92 16.63 -24.86
CA PRO A 88 3.36 17.03 -26.15
C PRO A 88 4.39 17.58 -27.17
N ASP A 89 5.52 18.08 -26.68
CA ASP A 89 6.64 18.54 -27.51
C ASP A 89 7.57 17.41 -27.98
N GLY A 90 7.28 16.15 -27.59
CA GLY A 90 8.07 14.97 -27.90
C GLY A 90 9.27 14.75 -26.99
N THR A 91 9.45 15.54 -25.93
CA THR A 91 10.44 15.25 -24.90
C THR A 91 9.98 14.09 -24.01
N ILE A 92 10.92 13.28 -23.53
CA ILE A 92 10.63 12.31 -22.48
C ILE A 92 11.02 12.96 -21.16
N ARG A 93 10.05 13.15 -20.28
CA ARG A 93 10.29 13.53 -18.90
C ARG A 93 10.39 12.28 -18.05
N THR A 94 11.51 12.11 -17.38
CA THR A 94 11.70 11.10 -16.33
C THR A 94 11.85 11.81 -14.99
N VAL A 95 11.11 11.34 -13.99
CA VAL A 95 11.22 11.82 -12.61
C VAL A 95 11.61 10.64 -11.75
N GLU A 96 12.81 10.70 -11.18
CA GLU A 96 13.28 9.76 -10.16
C GLU A 96 13.03 10.39 -8.80
N TYR A 97 12.50 9.63 -7.84
CA TYR A 97 12.13 10.18 -6.53
C TYR A 97 12.44 9.22 -5.39
N THR A 98 12.66 9.81 -4.22
CA THR A 98 12.76 9.14 -2.93
C THR A 98 11.95 9.88 -1.89
N ALA A 99 11.39 9.18 -0.92
CA ALA A 99 10.72 9.77 0.23
C ALA A 99 11.05 9.00 1.51
N ASP A 100 11.41 9.72 2.57
CA ASP A 100 11.60 9.16 3.90
C ASP A 100 11.25 10.19 4.99
N HIS A 101 11.21 9.77 6.25
CA HIS A 101 10.78 10.62 7.36
C HIS A 101 11.82 11.69 7.76
N HIS A 102 13.08 11.54 7.35
CA HIS A 102 14.19 12.44 7.69
C HIS A 102 14.37 13.55 6.65
N ASN A 103 14.33 13.18 5.36
CA ASN A 103 14.62 14.03 4.22
C ASN A 103 13.37 14.50 3.47
N GLY A 104 12.20 13.95 3.79
CA GLY A 104 10.96 14.22 3.05
C GLY A 104 11.02 13.69 1.61
N PHE A 105 10.19 14.25 0.73
CA PHE A 105 10.17 13.90 -0.70
C PHE A 105 11.26 14.66 -1.46
N ASN A 106 12.08 13.92 -2.19
CA ASN A 106 13.13 14.44 -3.07
C ASN A 106 12.96 13.85 -4.47
N ALA A 107 13.10 14.67 -5.50
CA ALA A 107 12.97 14.22 -6.89
C ALA A 107 14.00 14.89 -7.80
N VAL A 108 14.49 14.12 -8.78
CA VAL A 108 15.34 14.58 -9.87
C VAL A 108 14.57 14.41 -11.17
N VAL A 109 14.41 15.53 -11.90
CA VAL A 109 13.71 15.56 -13.18
C VAL A 109 14.73 15.61 -14.31
N SER A 110 14.61 14.71 -15.26
CA SER A 110 15.40 14.67 -16.49
C SER A 110 14.49 14.76 -17.71
N ASN A 111 14.74 15.74 -18.55
CA ASN A 111 14.02 15.92 -19.81
C ASN A 111 14.96 15.59 -20.97
N ARG A 112 14.68 14.49 -21.68
CA ARG A 112 15.47 14.05 -22.83
C ARG A 112 14.70 14.31 -24.12
N LEU A 113 15.23 15.22 -24.94
CA LEU A 113 14.84 15.32 -26.35
C LEU A 113 15.30 14.06 -27.07
N THR A 114 14.36 13.17 -27.39
CA THR A 114 14.63 11.97 -28.20
C THR A 114 14.24 12.17 -29.67
N GLY A 115 13.52 13.26 -29.96
CA GLY A 115 13.12 13.70 -31.29
C GLY A 115 11.59 13.65 -31.47
N PRO A 116 11.04 14.32 -32.49
CA PRO A 116 9.60 14.26 -32.74
C PRO A 116 9.14 12.82 -32.98
N GLY A 117 8.11 12.39 -32.25
CA GLY A 117 7.48 11.08 -32.46
C GLY A 117 8.29 9.88 -31.96
N THR A 118 9.30 10.08 -31.10
CA THR A 118 10.02 9.02 -30.39
C THR A 118 9.44 8.77 -29.01
N TYR A 119 9.64 7.58 -28.47
CA TYR A 119 9.34 7.27 -27.08
C TYR A 119 10.23 6.13 -26.59
N ALA A 120 10.31 6.00 -25.27
CA ALA A 120 10.77 4.79 -24.60
C ALA A 120 9.74 4.46 -23.52
N PHE A 121 9.30 3.20 -23.44
CA PHE A 121 8.47 2.72 -22.35
C PHE A 121 8.89 1.32 -21.94
N GLY A 122 8.61 0.97 -20.69
CA GLY A 122 8.82 -0.38 -20.21
C GLY A 122 8.27 -0.58 -18.81
N TYR A 123 8.08 -1.85 -18.47
CA TYR A 123 7.67 -2.34 -17.16
C TYR A 123 8.21 -3.77 -16.97
N ASP A 124 8.57 -4.13 -15.75
CA ASP A 124 8.99 -5.45 -15.26
C ASP A 124 8.18 -5.94 -14.02
N VAL A 125 7.03 -6.58 -14.27
CA VAL A 125 6.13 -7.02 -13.20
C VAL A 125 6.66 -8.31 -12.63
N GLU A 126 6.99 -8.29 -11.34
CA GLU A 126 7.30 -9.48 -10.56
C GLU A 126 6.36 -9.54 -9.35
N ASP A 127 5.42 -10.48 -9.39
CA ASP A 127 4.52 -10.75 -8.26
C ASP A 127 4.76 -12.18 -7.72
N PRO A 128 5.47 -12.31 -6.59
CA PRO A 128 5.73 -13.60 -5.96
C PRO A 128 4.47 -14.31 -5.45
N GLU A 129 3.39 -13.58 -5.15
CA GLU A 129 2.17 -14.15 -4.59
C GLU A 129 1.33 -14.83 -5.66
N THR A 130 1.26 -14.23 -6.85
CA THR A 130 0.51 -14.79 -8.00
C THR A 130 1.38 -15.58 -8.96
N GLY A 131 2.72 -15.50 -8.84
CA GLY A 131 3.68 -16.05 -9.80
C GLY A 131 3.69 -15.31 -11.13
N ASN A 132 3.07 -14.12 -11.20
CA ASN A 132 3.00 -13.34 -12.41
C ASN A 132 4.34 -12.62 -12.65
N VAL A 133 5.07 -13.09 -13.65
CA VAL A 133 6.28 -12.42 -14.13
C VAL A 133 6.06 -12.00 -15.58
N GLN A 134 6.06 -10.70 -15.82
CA GLN A 134 5.84 -10.12 -17.15
C GLN A 134 6.74 -8.92 -17.36
N TYR A 135 7.41 -8.89 -18.49
CA TYR A 135 8.32 -7.82 -18.84
C TYR A 135 7.99 -7.26 -20.22
N ARG A 136 8.14 -5.95 -20.38
CA ARG A 136 8.13 -5.28 -21.67
C ARG A 136 9.07 -4.09 -21.66
N GLN A 137 9.81 -3.90 -22.73
CA GLN A 137 10.58 -2.70 -23.00
C GLN A 137 10.53 -2.39 -24.49
N GLU A 138 10.29 -1.13 -24.85
CA GLU A 138 10.14 -0.73 -26.25
C GLU A 138 10.61 0.71 -26.45
N GLU A 139 11.33 0.95 -27.55
CA GLU A 139 11.81 2.26 -27.96
C GLU A 139 11.50 2.52 -29.43
N LYS A 140 10.87 3.66 -29.71
CA LYS A 140 10.66 4.16 -31.06
C LYS A 140 11.68 5.22 -31.39
N HIS A 141 12.45 4.96 -32.44
CA HIS A 141 13.49 5.83 -32.96
C HIS A 141 12.92 6.89 -33.90
N VAL A 142 13.70 7.94 -34.13
CA VAL A 142 13.35 9.08 -35.01
C VAL A 142 13.02 8.62 -36.45
N ASN A 143 13.65 7.55 -36.91
CA ASN A 143 13.40 6.96 -38.23
C ASN A 143 12.10 6.13 -38.32
N GLY A 144 11.32 6.06 -37.23
CA GLY A 144 10.09 5.28 -37.13
C GLY A 144 10.29 3.80 -36.81
N THR A 145 11.53 3.32 -36.71
CA THR A 145 11.83 1.95 -36.26
C THR A 145 11.49 1.80 -34.79
N ILE A 146 10.74 0.77 -34.46
CA ILE A 146 10.46 0.34 -33.09
C ILE A 146 11.32 -0.88 -32.82
N ILE A 147 12.07 -0.86 -31.72
CA ILE A 147 12.74 -2.05 -31.20
C ILE A 147 12.20 -2.31 -29.81
N GLY A 148 12.04 -3.58 -29.47
CA GLY A 148 11.56 -3.92 -28.14
C GLY A 148 11.70 -5.39 -27.83
N SER A 149 11.34 -5.70 -26.61
CA SER A 149 11.22 -7.04 -26.09
C SER A 149 10.01 -7.12 -25.18
N TYR A 150 9.35 -8.27 -25.18
CA TYR A 150 8.41 -8.63 -24.15
C TYR A 150 8.70 -10.06 -23.70
N GLY A 151 8.33 -10.36 -22.47
CA GLY A 151 8.56 -11.69 -21.93
C GLY A 151 7.64 -12.02 -20.77
N TYR A 152 7.60 -13.30 -20.47
CA TYR A 152 6.90 -13.88 -19.34
C TYR A 152 7.65 -15.12 -18.86
N VAL A 153 7.34 -15.59 -17.66
CA VAL A 153 7.83 -16.88 -17.17
C VAL A 153 6.78 -17.96 -17.47
N ASP A 154 7.22 -19.08 -18.07
CA ASP A 154 6.35 -20.22 -18.36
C ASP A 154 6.12 -21.11 -17.12
N ALA A 155 5.31 -22.15 -17.28
CA ALA A 155 4.96 -23.08 -16.18
C ALA A 155 6.15 -23.90 -15.65
N ASP A 156 7.27 -23.95 -16.39
CA ASP A 156 8.51 -24.62 -15.97
C ASP A 156 9.50 -23.62 -15.31
N GLU A 157 9.04 -22.42 -14.94
CA GLU A 157 9.85 -21.32 -14.41
C GLU A 157 10.94 -20.82 -15.38
N LYS A 158 10.75 -21.02 -16.69
CA LYS A 158 11.71 -20.54 -17.70
C LYS A 158 11.27 -19.20 -18.27
N PRO A 159 12.20 -18.23 -18.40
CA PRO A 159 11.89 -16.97 -19.04
C PRO A 159 11.73 -17.19 -20.55
N VAL A 160 10.56 -16.83 -21.07
CA VAL A 160 10.29 -16.68 -22.50
C VAL A 160 10.44 -15.21 -22.85
N ILE A 161 11.45 -14.88 -23.63
CA ILE A 161 11.72 -13.50 -24.09
C ILE A 161 11.62 -13.46 -25.61
N VAL A 162 10.77 -12.59 -26.13
CA VAL A 162 10.65 -12.28 -27.55
C VAL A 162 11.23 -10.90 -27.77
N THR A 163 12.27 -10.80 -28.61
CA THR A 163 12.78 -9.51 -29.11
C THR A 163 12.18 -9.27 -30.49
N TYR A 164 11.85 -8.02 -30.80
CA TYR A 164 11.26 -7.65 -32.08
C TYR A 164 11.79 -6.30 -32.58
N VAL A 165 11.75 -6.17 -33.90
CA VAL A 165 11.95 -4.93 -34.65
C VAL A 165 10.75 -4.72 -35.56
N ALA A 166 10.10 -3.57 -35.44
CA ALA A 166 9.06 -3.13 -36.37
C ALA A 166 9.58 -1.92 -37.16
N ASP A 167 9.68 -2.08 -38.49
CA ASP A 167 10.07 -1.00 -39.39
C ASP A 167 9.33 -1.10 -40.73
N LYS A 168 9.78 -0.33 -41.73
CA LYS A 168 9.21 -0.33 -43.08
C LYS A 168 9.20 -1.69 -43.77
N ASN A 169 10.03 -2.64 -43.33
CA ASN A 169 10.10 -3.99 -43.88
C ASN A 169 9.21 -4.99 -43.13
N GLY A 170 8.47 -4.53 -42.11
CA GLY A 170 7.59 -5.34 -41.28
C GLY A 170 8.16 -5.67 -39.90
N TYR A 171 7.56 -6.67 -39.25
CA TYR A 171 7.96 -7.18 -37.95
C TYR A 171 8.91 -8.36 -38.12
N ARG A 172 9.98 -8.40 -37.32
CA ARG A 172 10.95 -9.50 -37.25
C ARG A 172 11.58 -9.60 -35.88
#